data_AF-A0A271VRS4-F1
#
_entry.id   AF-A0A271VRS4-F1
#
_cell.length_a   1.000
_cell.length_b   1.000
_cell.length_c   1.000
_cell.angle_alpha   90.00
_cell.angle_beta   90.00
_cell.angle_gamma   90.00
#
_symmetry.space_group_name_H-M   'P 1'
#
loop_
_entity.id
_entity.type
_entity.pdbx_description
1 polymer ?
#
loop_
_entity_poly.entity_id
_entity_poly.type
_entity_poly.pdbx_seq_one_letter_code
_entity_poly.pdbx_strand_id
1 'polypeptide(L)'
;MVSMNIECLQNDLKKFFKKKGCSSSVSIAELVGMQQTTVYRSLYQNRPKLTRGLIELCDYANFNASDYLQKDPASNKDLMQALRVVWNGTDSHAKQLSKLLLTAHSCKLNGSRI
;
A
#
# COMPACT_ATOMS: atom_id res chain seq x y z
N MET A 1 -5.36 15.49 6.58
CA MET A 1 -4.72 15.28 5.26
C MET A 1 -4.70 13.78 5.02
N VAL A 2 -5.45 13.28 4.04
CA VAL A 2 -5.45 11.84 3.73
C VAL A 2 -4.10 11.52 3.08
N SER A 3 -3.30 10.68 3.74
CA SER A 3 -2.00 10.26 3.20
C SER A 3 -2.20 9.07 2.28
N MET A 4 -1.50 9.02 1.15
CA MET A 4 -1.61 7.90 0.22
C MET A 4 -0.47 6.92 0.43
N ASN A 5 -0.79 5.62 0.46
CA ASN A 5 0.21 4.57 0.55
C ASN A 5 0.79 4.26 -0.85
N ILE A 6 1.66 5.16 -1.31
CA ILE A 6 2.28 5.08 -2.64
C ILE A 6 3.17 3.86 -2.79
N GLU A 7 3.84 3.43 -1.72
CA GLU A 7 4.69 2.24 -1.74
C GLU A 7 3.87 0.98 -2.04
N CYS A 8 2.70 0.84 -1.39
CA CYS A 8 1.78 -0.28 -1.66
C CYS A 8 1.32 -0.25 -3.13
N LEU A 9 0.93 0.92 -3.64
CA LEU A 9 0.52 1.10 -5.03
C LEU A 9 1.63 0.71 -6.01
N GLN A 10 2.85 1.21 -5.81
CA GLN A 10 4.01 0.88 -6.63
C GLN A 10 4.30 -0.62 -6.63
N ASN A 11 4.18 -1.29 -5.47
CA ASN A 11 4.42 -2.73 -5.36
C ASN A 11 3.36 -3.55 -6.09
N ASP A 12 2.10 -3.17 -6.02
CA ASP A 12 1.03 -3.89 -6.73
C ASP A 12 1.11 -3.66 -8.24
N LEU A 13 1.46 -2.45 -8.69
CA LEU A 13 1.77 -2.19 -10.11
C LEU A 13 2.95 -3.04 -10.59
N LYS A 14 4.05 -3.13 -9.81
CA LYS A 14 5.19 -4.00 -10.15
C LYS A 14 4.76 -5.47 -10.28
N LYS A 15 3.91 -5.97 -9.39
CA LYS A 15 3.36 -7.34 -9.47
C LYS A 15 2.51 -7.52 -10.72
N PHE A 16 1.66 -6.54 -11.05
CA PHE A 16 0.84 -6.56 -12.26
C PHE A 16 1.70 -6.67 -13.52
N PHE A 17 2.71 -5.79 -13.67
CA PHE A 17 3.60 -5.82 -14.84
C PHE A 17 4.43 -7.11 -14.89
N LYS A 18 4.91 -7.60 -13.75
CA LYS A 18 5.61 -8.89 -13.69
C LYS A 18 4.74 -10.04 -14.19
N LYS A 19 3.44 -10.07 -13.83
CA LYS A 19 2.47 -11.05 -14.34
C LYS A 19 2.22 -10.93 -15.84
N LYS A 20 2.39 -9.74 -16.42
CA LYS A 20 2.33 -9.47 -17.86
C LYS A 20 3.65 -9.78 -18.59
N GLY A 21 4.68 -10.25 -17.89
CA GLY A 21 5.99 -10.56 -18.47
C GLY A 21 6.95 -9.36 -18.51
N CYS A 22 6.57 -8.20 -17.99
CA CYS A 22 7.40 -6.99 -17.97
C CYS A 22 8.02 -6.81 -16.58
N SER A 23 9.32 -7.07 -16.46
CA SER A 23 10.06 -6.97 -15.19
C SER A 23 10.98 -5.75 -15.11
N SER A 24 11.28 -5.12 -16.26
CA SER A 24 12.19 -3.98 -16.35
C SER A 24 11.43 -2.69 -16.68
N SER A 25 11.98 -1.55 -16.27
CA SER A 25 11.44 -0.22 -16.60
C SER A 25 11.38 0.03 -18.12
N VAL A 26 12.30 -0.56 -18.90
CA VAL A 26 12.28 -0.52 -20.37
C VAL A 26 11.07 -1.26 -20.91
N SER A 27 10.88 -2.53 -20.52
CA SER A 27 9.76 -3.35 -21.00
C SER A 27 8.39 -2.78 -20.63
N ILE A 28 8.28 -2.17 -19.45
CA ILE A 28 7.05 -1.49 -19.01
C ILE A 28 6.82 -0.22 -19.82
N ALA A 29 7.88 0.56 -20.10
CA ALA A 29 7.79 1.77 -20.90
C ALA A 29 7.33 1.49 -22.33
N GLU A 30 7.87 0.45 -22.97
CA GLU A 30 7.45 -0.02 -24.29
C GLU A 30 5.99 -0.48 -24.28
N LEU A 31 5.59 -1.24 -23.26
CA LEU A 31 4.23 -1.76 -23.14
C LEU A 31 3.19 -0.66 -22.95
N VAL A 32 3.49 0.36 -22.13
CA VAL A 32 2.55 1.43 -21.77
C VAL A 32 2.66 2.63 -22.74
N GLY A 33 3.70 2.68 -23.58
CA GLY A 33 3.95 3.82 -24.48
C GLY A 33 4.50 5.05 -23.74
N MET A 34 5.27 4.85 -22.67
CA MET A 34 5.86 5.93 -21.86
C MET A 34 7.37 6.01 -22.05
N GLN A 35 7.99 7.11 -21.61
CA GLN A 35 9.46 7.15 -21.51
C GLN A 35 9.96 6.29 -20.35
N GLN A 36 11.04 5.53 -20.59
CA GLN A 36 11.66 4.66 -19.58
C GLN A 36 12.06 5.40 -18.30
N THR A 37 12.58 6.63 -18.43
CA THR A 37 12.99 7.44 -17.28
C THR A 37 11.79 7.82 -16.42
N THR A 38 10.64 8.11 -17.04
CA THR A 38 9.37 8.40 -16.35
C THR A 38 8.85 7.17 -15.61
N VAL A 39 8.90 5.98 -16.24
CA VAL A 39 8.52 4.72 -15.59
C VAL A 39 9.43 4.43 -14.40
N TYR A 40 10.76 4.54 -14.58
CA TYR A 40 11.73 4.31 -13.52
C TYR A 40 11.48 5.22 -12.33
N ARG A 41 11.34 6.52 -12.61
CA ARG A 41 11.04 7.56 -11.63
C ARG A 41 9.70 7.31 -10.92
N SER A 42 8.69 6.81 -11.61
CA SER A 42 7.35 6.61 -11.04
C SER A 42 7.26 5.35 -10.21
N LEU A 43 7.78 4.20 -10.69
CA LEU A 43 7.63 2.91 -10.01
C LEU A 43 8.76 2.55 -9.04
N TYR A 44 9.99 2.98 -9.30
CA TYR A 44 11.16 2.45 -8.60
C TYR A 44 11.81 3.45 -7.64
N GLN A 45 11.55 4.75 -7.80
CA GLN A 45 12.00 5.75 -6.84
C GLN A 45 10.96 5.99 -5.75
N ASN A 46 11.43 6.33 -4.55
CA ASN A 46 10.55 6.78 -3.47
C ASN A 46 9.85 8.08 -3.88
N ARG A 47 8.53 8.16 -3.65
CA ARG A 47 7.69 9.30 -4.04
C ARG A 47 6.87 9.75 -2.84
N PRO A 48 6.95 11.04 -2.46
CA PRO A 48 6.15 11.56 -1.35
C PRO A 48 4.68 11.82 -1.73
N LYS A 49 4.35 11.85 -3.02
CA LYS A 49 3.02 12.15 -3.53
C LYS A 49 2.72 11.43 -4.84
N LEU A 50 1.44 11.31 -5.18
CA LEU A 50 1.01 10.81 -6.49
C LEU A 50 1.59 11.70 -7.59
N THR A 51 2.20 11.06 -8.58
CA THR A 51 2.70 11.75 -9.76
C THR A 51 1.86 11.37 -10.96
N ARG A 52 1.86 12.22 -11.98
CA ARG A 52 1.12 11.95 -13.22
C ARG A 52 1.56 10.64 -13.89
N GLY A 53 2.86 10.35 -13.90
CA GLY A 53 3.36 9.07 -14.44
C GLY A 53 2.85 7.85 -13.66
N LEU A 54 2.64 7.98 -12.34
CA LEU A 54 2.03 6.90 -11.57
C LEU A 54 0.53 6.75 -11.86
N ILE A 55 -0.18 7.85 -12.08
CA ILE A 55 -1.59 7.84 -12.50
C ILE A 55 -1.74 7.13 -13.85
N GLU A 56 -0.94 7.50 -14.85
CA GLU A 56 -0.99 6.88 -16.18
C GLU A 56 -0.72 5.36 -16.13
N LEU A 57 0.19 4.93 -15.25
CA LEU A 57 0.42 3.50 -14.99
C LEU A 57 -0.75 2.82 -14.28
N CYS A 58 -1.46 3.52 -13.38
CA CYS A 58 -2.68 3.01 -12.77
C CYS A 58 -3.80 2.86 -13.80
N ASP A 59 -3.99 3.87 -14.65
CA ASP A 59 -5.00 3.87 -15.70
C ASP A 59 -4.76 2.70 -16.67
N TYR A 60 -3.51 2.48 -17.09
CA TYR A 60 -3.13 1.32 -17.90
C TYR A 60 -3.45 -0.01 -17.23
N ALA A 61 -3.17 -0.13 -15.93
CA ALA A 61 -3.42 -1.35 -15.15
C ALA A 61 -4.89 -1.50 -14.69
N ASN A 62 -5.75 -0.52 -14.98
CA ASN A 62 -7.11 -0.39 -14.46
C ASN A 62 -7.18 -0.42 -12.92
N PHE A 63 -6.23 0.26 -12.26
CA PHE A 63 -6.18 0.42 -10.81
C PHE A 63 -6.77 1.77 -10.41
N ASN A 64 -7.62 1.79 -9.39
CA ASN A 64 -8.06 3.05 -8.80
C ASN A 64 -7.08 3.50 -7.72
N ALA A 65 -6.32 4.58 -7.98
CA ALA A 65 -5.36 5.12 -7.02
C ALA A 65 -6.00 5.50 -5.67
N SER A 66 -7.30 5.80 -5.64
CA SER A 66 -8.06 6.13 -4.43
C SER A 66 -8.14 4.98 -3.43
N ASP A 67 -8.01 3.73 -3.90
CA ASP A 67 -8.02 2.55 -3.03
C ASP A 67 -6.78 2.48 -2.13
N TYR A 68 -5.74 3.22 -2.49
CA TYR A 68 -4.47 3.31 -1.75
C TYR A 68 -4.43 4.50 -0.78
N LEU A 69 -5.51 5.27 -0.66
CA LEU A 69 -5.65 6.27 0.38
C LEU A 69 -5.66 5.57 1.75
N GLN A 70 -4.80 6.04 2.67
CA GLN A 70 -4.87 5.60 4.05
C GLN A 70 -6.20 6.04 4.63
N LYS A 71 -7.10 5.09 4.80
CA LYS A 71 -8.36 5.31 5.50
C LYS A 71 -8.04 5.45 6.98
N ASP A 72 -8.62 6.47 7.61
CA ASP A 72 -8.58 6.60 9.06
C ASP A 72 -9.18 5.34 9.68
N PRO A 73 -8.44 4.56 10.50
CA PRO A 73 -8.97 3.38 11.16
C PRO A 73 -10.24 3.67 11.97
N ALA A 74 -10.38 4.88 12.52
CA ALA A 74 -11.55 5.29 13.27
C ALA A 74 -12.82 5.39 12.40
N SER A 75 -12.67 5.53 11.08
CA SER A 75 -13.80 5.55 10.14
C SER A 75 -14.38 4.16 9.84
N ASN A 76 -13.64 3.09 10.15
CA ASN A 76 -14.10 1.72 9.96
C ASN A 76 -14.98 1.28 11.13
N LYS A 77 -16.30 1.30 10.93
CA LYS A 77 -17.28 0.97 11.97
C LYS A 77 -17.11 -0.44 12.53
N ASP A 78 -16.82 -1.42 11.69
CA ASP A 78 -16.68 -2.82 12.11
C ASP A 78 -15.43 -3.00 12.98
N LEU A 79 -14.31 -2.39 12.58
CA LEU A 79 -13.08 -2.38 13.36
C LEU A 79 -13.30 -1.71 14.72
N MET A 80 -13.93 -0.53 14.73
CA MET A 80 -14.19 0.21 15.96
C MET A 80 -15.19 -0.49 16.87
N GLN A 81 -16.18 -1.19 16.29
CA GLN A 81 -17.13 -2.00 17.04
C GLN A 81 -16.43 -3.22 17.67
N ALA A 82 -15.62 -3.95 16.91
CA ALA A 82 -14.82 -5.04 17.43
C ALA A 82 -13.90 -4.55 18.55
N LEU A 83 -13.23 -3.40 18.35
CA LEU A 83 -12.37 -2.79 19.36
C LEU A 83 -13.13 -2.48 20.65
N ARG A 84 -14.36 -1.93 20.57
CA ARG A 84 -15.20 -1.64 21.75
C ARG A 84 -15.61 -2.89 22.53
N VAL A 85 -15.75 -4.03 21.87
CA VAL A 85 -16.08 -5.30 22.55
C VAL A 85 -14.91 -5.78 23.42
N VAL A 86 -13.67 -5.65 22.95
CA VAL A 86 -12.47 -6.08 23.68
C VAL A 86 -11.88 -5.00 24.59
N TRP A 87 -12.12 -3.72 24.30
CA TRP A 87 -11.58 -2.58 25.05
C TRP A 87 -12.67 -1.92 25.91
N ASN A 88 -12.59 -2.07 27.23
CA ASN A 88 -13.53 -1.47 28.19
C ASN A 88 -13.10 -0.10 28.76
N GLY A 89 -11.98 0.46 28.29
CA GLY A 89 -11.48 1.76 28.73
C GLY A 89 -10.35 1.69 29.76
N THR A 90 -10.05 0.51 30.30
CA THR A 90 -9.06 0.35 31.37
C THR A 90 -7.62 0.29 30.85
N ASP A 91 -6.70 0.81 31.66
CA ASP A 91 -5.25 0.75 31.43
C ASP A 91 -4.72 -0.68 31.25
N SER A 92 -5.37 -1.65 31.91
CA SER A 92 -5.01 -3.07 31.79
C SER A 92 -5.28 -3.61 30.38
N HIS A 93 -6.47 -3.34 29.82
CA HIS A 93 -6.80 -3.75 28.45
C HIS A 93 -5.94 -2.99 27.41
N ALA A 94 -5.62 -1.73 27.66
CA ALA A 94 -4.71 -0.96 26.81
C ALA A 94 -3.32 -1.61 26.70
N LYS A 95 -2.76 -2.07 27.83
CA LYS A 95 -1.46 -2.78 27.87
C LYS A 95 -1.50 -4.15 27.19
N GLN A 96 -2.63 -4.85 27.25
CA GLN A 96 -2.79 -6.14 26.57
C GLN A 96 -2.91 -5.94 25.06
N LEU A 97 -3.72 -4.98 24.61
CA LEU A 97 -3.84 -4.63 23.20
C LEU A 97 -2.51 -4.15 22.61
N SER A 98 -1.76 -3.31 23.32
CA SER A 98 -0.46 -2.84 22.83
C SER A 98 0.51 -4.00 22.64
N LYS A 99 0.57 -4.95 23.58
CA LYS A 99 1.36 -6.19 23.43
C LYS A 99 0.90 -7.01 22.22
N LEU A 100 -0.39 -7.24 22.05
CA LEU A 100 -0.93 -8.00 20.92
C LEU A 100 -0.61 -7.35 19.58
N LEU A 101 -0.74 -6.03 19.48
CA LEU A 101 -0.41 -5.27 18.27
C LEU A 101 1.09 -5.35 17.95
N LEU A 102 1.95 -5.20 18.95
CA LEU A 102 3.40 -5.34 18.80
C LEU A 102 3.79 -6.76 18.36
N THR A 103 3.20 -7.78 18.96
CA THR A 103 3.41 -9.19 18.58
C THR A 103 2.93 -9.46 17.16
N ALA A 104 1.71 -9.04 16.81
CA ALA A 104 1.16 -9.23 15.47
C ALA A 104 2.00 -8.52 14.38
N HIS A 105 2.47 -7.30 14.67
CA HIS A 105 3.38 -6.58 13.77
C HIS A 105 4.71 -7.32 13.60
N SER A 106 5.26 -7.88 14.68
CA SER A 106 6.49 -8.69 14.65
C SER A 106 6.31 -9.99 13.85
N CYS A 107 5.16 -10.65 13.97
CA CYS A 107 4.82 -11.84 13.20
C CYS A 107 4.67 -11.55 11.69
N LYS A 108 4.09 -10.40 11.32
CA LYS A 108 3.94 -9.99 9.91
C LYS A 108 5.29 -9.72 9.22
N LEU A 109 6.29 -9.25 9.98
CA LEU A 109 7.67 -9.09 9.51
C LEU A 109 8.37 -10.44 9.26
N ASN A 110 8.04 -11.47 10.04
CA ASN A 110 8.61 -12.82 9.87
C ASN A 110 7.89 -13.63 8.78
N GLY A 111 6.60 -13.40 8.54
CA GLY A 111 5.84 -14.09 7.48
C GLY A 111 6.11 -13.60 6.05
N SER A 112 6.81 -12.46 5.89
CA SER A 112 7.17 -11.90 4.57
C SER A 112 8.56 -12.34 4.08
N ARG A 113 9.16 -13.35 4.74
CA ARG A 113 10.52 -13.85 4.49
C ARG A 113 10.58 -15.23 3.82
N ILE A 114 9.51 -15.65 3.13
CA ILE A 114 9.49 -16.90 2.35
C ILE A 114 9.03 -16.58 0.93
#